data_AF-A0A8J7Z2T7-F1
#
_entry.id   AF-A0A8J7Z2T7-F1
#
_cell.length_a   1.000
_cell.length_b   1.000
_cell.length_c   1.000
_cell.angle_alpha   90.00
_cell.angle_beta   90.00
_cell.angle_gamma   90.00
#
_symmetry.space_group_name_H-M   'P 1'
#
loop_
_entity.id
_entity.type
_entity.pdbx_description
1 polymer ?
#
loop_
_entity_poly.entity_id
_entity_poly.type
_entity_poly.pdbx_seq_one_letter_code
_entity_poly.pdbx_strand_id
1 'polypeptide(L)'
;MKIGIVGLGLIGGSLGLDLRSQGHEILGVSRQERTCQIAIARGAVDDASLELALLADTDLIFVCTPIAHIPSTIAALIPKISPATVLTDVGSVKASIVNDITPLWQNFVGGHPMAGTAESGIEAALHGLFAGNPYVLTPTDATPKAAISLLESILRPLQVKLHYCRPEDHDRAVAWISHLPVMASASLIAACNSDQAISELAQTLASSGFRDTSRVGGGNPELGVMMAQYNTSEVVRSLRSYRTQLDALLHLIEHENWADLEAFLKATHQTRPNYLKP
;
A
#
# COMPACT_ATOMS: atom_id res chain seq x y z
N MET A 1 2.18 -25.63 -5.65
CA MET A 1 1.42 -25.15 -4.48
C MET A 1 0.12 -24.57 -4.98
N LYS A 2 -0.95 -24.71 -4.21
CA LYS A 2 -2.25 -24.14 -4.55
C LYS A 2 -2.45 -22.85 -3.76
N ILE A 3 -2.51 -21.72 -4.46
CA ILE A 3 -2.51 -20.38 -3.87
C ILE A 3 -3.84 -19.69 -4.16
N GLY A 4 -4.50 -19.22 -3.11
CA GLY A 4 -5.71 -18.40 -3.22
C GLY A 4 -5.39 -16.91 -3.31
N ILE A 5 -6.18 -16.16 -4.08
CA ILE A 5 -6.14 -14.70 -4.14
C ILE A 5 -7.56 -14.16 -4.01
N VAL A 6 -7.84 -13.40 -2.94
CA VAL A 6 -9.13 -12.73 -2.75
C VAL A 6 -8.99 -11.25 -3.08
N GLY A 7 -9.67 -10.79 -4.12
CA GLY A 7 -9.54 -9.43 -4.65
C GLY A 7 -8.65 -9.38 -5.89
N LEU A 8 -9.25 -9.59 -7.06
CA LEU A 8 -8.54 -9.62 -8.35
C LEU A 8 -8.44 -8.22 -8.96
N GLY A 9 -7.86 -7.27 -8.23
CA GLY A 9 -7.55 -5.93 -8.73
C GLY A 9 -6.15 -5.86 -9.36
N LEU A 10 -5.56 -4.66 -9.38
CA LEU A 10 -4.17 -4.45 -9.83
C LEU A 10 -3.20 -5.39 -9.08
N ILE A 11 -3.20 -5.34 -7.74
CA ILE A 11 -2.25 -6.11 -6.92
C ILE A 11 -2.53 -7.61 -7.00
N GLY A 12 -3.76 -8.04 -6.71
CA GLY A 12 -4.10 -9.47 -6.73
C GLY A 12 -3.97 -10.10 -8.11
N GLY A 13 -4.38 -9.40 -9.17
CA GLY A 13 -4.20 -9.86 -10.54
C GLY A 13 -2.72 -9.98 -10.94
N SER A 14 -1.88 -9.01 -10.54
CA SER A 14 -0.43 -9.06 -10.82
C SER A 14 0.26 -10.17 -10.04
N LEU A 15 -0.12 -10.39 -8.76
CA LEU A 15 0.34 -11.55 -7.99
C LEU A 15 -0.03 -12.85 -8.69
N GLY A 16 -1.27 -12.98 -9.14
CA GLY A 16 -1.73 -14.17 -9.85
C GLY A 16 -0.93 -14.45 -11.12
N LEU A 17 -0.74 -13.43 -11.97
CA LEU A 17 0.09 -13.52 -13.18
C LEU A 17 1.50 -14.02 -12.89
N ASP A 18 2.17 -13.42 -11.91
CA ASP A 18 3.57 -13.75 -11.61
C ASP A 18 3.70 -15.12 -10.91
N LEU A 19 2.83 -15.43 -9.94
CA LEU A 19 2.87 -16.70 -9.21
C LEU A 19 2.51 -17.88 -10.11
N ARG A 20 1.54 -17.72 -11.02
CA ARG A 20 1.22 -18.74 -12.00
C ARG A 20 2.37 -19.00 -12.96
N SER A 21 3.09 -17.96 -13.38
CA SER A 21 4.29 -18.10 -14.22
C SER A 21 5.41 -18.92 -13.56
N GLN A 22 5.38 -19.05 -12.23
CA GLN A 22 6.31 -19.87 -11.44
C GLN A 22 5.83 -21.31 -11.23
N GLY A 23 4.72 -21.71 -11.88
CA GLY A 23 4.18 -23.07 -11.82
C GLY A 23 3.29 -23.34 -10.60
N HIS A 24 2.76 -22.31 -9.96
CA HIS A 24 1.72 -22.46 -8.95
C HIS A 24 0.32 -22.54 -9.58
N GLU A 25 -0.58 -23.28 -8.94
CA GLU A 25 -2.00 -23.29 -9.28
C GLU A 25 -2.66 -22.13 -8.52
N ILE A 26 -3.29 -21.21 -9.25
CA ILE A 26 -3.86 -19.99 -8.67
C ILE A 26 -5.38 -20.02 -8.72
N LEU A 27 -6.02 -19.88 -7.57
CA LEU A 27 -7.46 -19.75 -7.44
C LEU A 27 -7.86 -18.33 -7.04
N GLY A 28 -8.74 -17.72 -7.82
CA GLY A 28 -9.18 -16.34 -7.61
C GLY A 28 -10.57 -16.23 -7.00
N VAL A 29 -10.76 -15.29 -6.07
CA VAL A 29 -12.09 -14.86 -5.64
C VAL A 29 -12.24 -13.36 -5.86
N SER A 30 -13.34 -12.95 -6.51
CA SER A 30 -13.67 -11.54 -6.68
C SER A 30 -15.17 -11.31 -6.60
N ARG A 31 -15.57 -10.07 -6.31
CA ARG A 31 -16.98 -9.67 -6.15
C ARG A 31 -17.79 -9.74 -7.45
N GLN A 32 -17.14 -9.53 -8.59
CA GLN A 32 -17.82 -9.39 -9.88
C GLN A 32 -17.44 -10.54 -10.79
N GLU A 33 -18.44 -11.20 -11.37
CA GLU A 33 -18.25 -12.31 -12.31
C GLU A 33 -17.40 -11.89 -13.52
N ARG A 34 -17.63 -10.67 -14.04
CA ARG A 34 -16.80 -10.09 -15.10
C ARG A 34 -15.31 -10.05 -14.73
N THR A 35 -14.98 -9.68 -13.50
CA THR A 35 -13.58 -9.65 -13.04
C THR A 35 -12.98 -11.05 -13.02
N CYS A 36 -13.73 -12.06 -12.56
CA CYS A 36 -13.28 -13.46 -12.57
C CYS A 36 -13.02 -13.95 -13.99
N GLN A 37 -13.95 -13.69 -14.92
CA GLN A 37 -13.80 -14.05 -16.34
C GLN A 37 -12.56 -13.42 -16.97
N ILE A 38 -12.31 -12.13 -16.71
CA ILE A 38 -11.12 -11.43 -17.22
C ILE A 38 -9.85 -12.01 -16.59
N ALA A 39 -9.85 -12.30 -15.29
CA ALA A 39 -8.68 -12.87 -14.62
C ALA A 39 -8.27 -14.22 -15.22
N ILE A 40 -9.24 -15.10 -15.50
CA ILE A 40 -9.01 -16.39 -16.18
C ILE A 40 -8.51 -16.14 -17.61
N ALA A 41 -9.20 -15.30 -18.38
CA ALA A 41 -8.86 -15.04 -19.78
C ALA A 41 -7.45 -14.42 -19.94
N ARG A 42 -7.02 -13.60 -18.97
CA ARG A 42 -5.67 -13.02 -18.91
C ARG A 42 -4.62 -13.98 -18.37
N GLY A 43 -5.03 -15.16 -17.89
CA GLY A 43 -4.13 -16.12 -17.26
C GLY A 43 -3.59 -15.66 -15.92
N ALA A 44 -4.25 -14.74 -15.22
CA ALA A 44 -3.90 -14.34 -13.87
C ALA A 44 -4.27 -15.41 -12.83
N VAL A 45 -5.26 -16.24 -13.14
CA VAL A 45 -5.72 -17.35 -12.28
C VAL A 45 -6.07 -18.56 -13.15
N ASP A 46 -5.99 -19.76 -12.59
CA ASP A 46 -6.41 -21.00 -13.27
C ASP A 46 -7.93 -21.19 -13.18
N ASP A 47 -8.53 -20.81 -12.06
CA ASP A 47 -9.98 -20.78 -11.87
C ASP A 47 -10.38 -19.60 -10.96
N ALA A 48 -11.61 -19.12 -11.08
CA ALA A 48 -12.12 -18.04 -10.27
C ALA A 48 -13.62 -18.11 -9.98
N SER A 49 -14.01 -17.68 -8.78
CA SER A 49 -15.38 -17.69 -8.30
C SER A 49 -15.74 -16.42 -7.53
N LEU A 50 -17.02 -16.23 -7.27
CA LEU A 50 -17.52 -15.24 -6.30
C LEU A 50 -17.48 -15.82 -4.87
N GLU A 51 -17.44 -17.14 -4.75
CA GLU A 51 -17.56 -17.86 -3.50
C GLU A 51 -16.19 -18.21 -2.91
N LEU A 52 -15.97 -17.80 -1.65
CA LEU A 52 -14.75 -18.12 -0.90
C LEU A 52 -14.51 -19.63 -0.71
N ALA A 53 -15.54 -20.47 -0.87
CA ALA A 53 -15.43 -21.92 -0.76
C ALA A 53 -14.51 -22.54 -1.83
N LEU A 54 -14.24 -21.82 -2.93
CA LEU A 54 -13.23 -22.21 -3.92
C LEU A 54 -11.85 -22.40 -3.29
N LEU A 55 -11.56 -21.68 -2.19
CA LEU A 55 -10.24 -21.65 -1.55
C LEU A 55 -10.07 -22.70 -0.44
N ALA A 56 -10.99 -23.66 -0.29
CA ALA A 56 -10.96 -24.61 0.83
C ALA A 56 -9.65 -25.43 0.92
N ASP A 57 -9.12 -25.82 -0.24
CA ASP A 57 -7.94 -26.69 -0.36
C ASP A 57 -6.66 -25.92 -0.75
N THR A 58 -6.56 -24.62 -0.45
CA THR A 58 -5.34 -23.83 -0.72
C THR A 58 -4.34 -23.89 0.43
N ASP A 59 -3.05 -23.84 0.12
CA ASP A 59 -1.96 -23.83 1.10
C ASP A 59 -1.68 -22.42 1.66
N LEU A 60 -1.87 -21.41 0.81
CA LEU A 60 -1.58 -20.00 1.07
C LEU A 60 -2.67 -19.14 0.41
N ILE A 61 -3.16 -18.11 1.11
CA ILE A 61 -4.11 -17.14 0.55
C ILE A 61 -3.61 -15.72 0.74
N PHE A 62 -3.59 -14.96 -0.36
CA PHE A 62 -3.41 -13.51 -0.36
C PHE A 62 -4.77 -12.80 -0.33
N VAL A 63 -4.97 -11.90 0.63
CA VAL A 63 -6.15 -11.04 0.71
C VAL A 63 -5.80 -9.64 0.19
N CYS A 64 -6.27 -9.36 -1.01
CA CYS A 64 -6.02 -8.16 -1.80
C CYS A 64 -7.26 -7.27 -1.96
N THR A 65 -8.21 -7.38 -1.04
CA THR A 65 -9.38 -6.50 -0.97
C THR A 65 -8.98 -5.10 -0.45
N PRO A 66 -9.83 -4.08 -0.62
CA PRO A 66 -9.60 -2.78 0.01
C PRO A 66 -9.39 -2.92 1.53
N ILE A 67 -8.58 -2.05 2.12
CA ILE A 67 -8.13 -2.12 3.52
C ILE A 67 -9.29 -2.39 4.49
N ALA A 68 -10.40 -1.68 4.31
CA ALA A 68 -11.58 -1.80 5.16
C ALA A 68 -12.24 -3.19 5.16
N HIS A 69 -12.01 -3.99 4.12
CA HIS A 69 -12.61 -5.30 3.94
C HIS A 69 -11.65 -6.45 4.29
N ILE A 70 -10.37 -6.19 4.54
CA ILE A 70 -9.39 -7.26 4.79
C ILE A 70 -9.78 -8.08 6.04
N PRO A 71 -10.04 -7.49 7.22
CA PRO A 71 -10.39 -8.27 8.42
C PRO A 71 -11.68 -9.08 8.26
N SER A 72 -12.74 -8.47 7.69
CA SER A 72 -14.02 -9.15 7.50
C SER A 72 -13.95 -10.26 6.44
N THR A 73 -13.14 -10.07 5.40
CA THR A 73 -12.86 -11.11 4.39
C THR A 73 -12.18 -12.31 5.04
N ILE A 74 -11.17 -12.06 5.89
CA ILE A 74 -10.45 -13.13 6.59
C ILE A 74 -11.36 -13.86 7.58
N ALA A 75 -12.17 -13.13 8.35
CA ALA A 75 -13.15 -13.76 9.25
C ALA A 75 -14.13 -14.68 8.49
N ALA A 76 -14.54 -14.31 7.27
CA ALA A 76 -15.42 -15.13 6.42
C ALA A 76 -14.69 -16.31 5.75
N LEU A 77 -13.37 -16.24 5.58
CA LEU A 77 -12.52 -17.30 5.03
C LEU A 77 -12.23 -18.40 6.05
N ILE A 78 -11.91 -18.04 7.29
CA ILE A 78 -11.51 -18.95 8.38
C ILE A 78 -12.35 -20.24 8.47
N PRO A 79 -13.70 -20.21 8.46
CA PRO A 79 -14.50 -21.43 8.59
C PRO A 79 -14.50 -22.33 7.34
N LYS A 80 -13.90 -21.88 6.23
CA LYS A 80 -13.94 -22.56 4.92
C LYS A 80 -12.61 -23.19 4.54
N ILE A 81 -11.53 -22.89 5.25
CA ILE A 81 -10.16 -23.26 4.87
C ILE A 81 -9.53 -24.21 5.88
N SER A 82 -8.49 -24.92 5.46
CA SER A 82 -7.71 -25.78 6.35
C SER A 82 -7.07 -24.95 7.50
N PRO A 83 -7.06 -25.45 8.76
CA PRO A 83 -6.34 -24.83 9.87
C PRO A 83 -4.83 -24.61 9.63
N ALA A 84 -4.25 -25.35 8.69
CA ALA A 84 -2.84 -25.21 8.30
C ALA A 84 -2.59 -24.09 7.27
N THR A 85 -3.64 -23.53 6.67
CA THR A 85 -3.53 -22.51 5.62
C THR A 85 -2.83 -21.26 6.14
N VAL A 86 -1.83 -20.79 5.42
CA VAL A 86 -1.20 -19.49 5.72
C VAL A 86 -2.03 -18.38 5.09
N LEU A 87 -2.31 -17.33 5.86
CA LEU A 87 -3.00 -16.14 5.37
C LEU A 87 -2.04 -14.96 5.35
N THR A 88 -2.11 -14.16 4.30
CA THR A 88 -1.40 -12.87 4.22
C THR A 88 -2.28 -11.84 3.54
N ASP A 89 -1.98 -10.57 3.78
CA ASP A 89 -2.63 -9.44 3.13
C ASP A 89 -1.62 -8.61 2.33
N VAL A 90 -2.14 -7.59 1.64
CA VAL A 90 -1.33 -6.62 0.88
C VAL A 90 -1.70 -5.17 1.20
N GLY A 91 -2.44 -4.92 2.28
CA GLY A 91 -2.92 -3.59 2.65
C GLY A 91 -1.78 -2.61 2.93
N SER A 92 -2.00 -1.32 2.69
CA SER A 92 -0.96 -0.30 2.90
C SER A 92 -0.83 0.20 4.35
N VAL A 93 -1.58 -0.40 5.27
CA VAL A 93 -1.55 -0.18 6.73
C VAL A 93 -1.47 -1.55 7.41
N LYS A 94 -0.82 -1.68 8.56
CA LYS A 94 -0.50 -2.99 9.12
C LYS A 94 -0.95 -3.17 10.56
N ALA A 95 -0.80 -2.18 11.45
CA ALA A 95 -1.12 -2.36 12.86
C ALA A 95 -2.60 -2.72 13.06
N SER A 96 -3.52 -1.99 12.42
CA SER A 96 -4.96 -2.29 12.53
C SER A 96 -5.31 -3.69 12.00
N ILE A 97 -4.76 -4.05 10.83
CA ILE A 97 -5.02 -5.34 10.18
C ILE A 97 -4.49 -6.50 11.04
N VAL A 98 -3.23 -6.42 11.44
CA VAL A 98 -2.56 -7.49 12.20
C VAL A 98 -3.22 -7.69 13.57
N ASN A 99 -3.58 -6.60 14.26
CA ASN A 99 -4.24 -6.67 15.56
C ASN A 99 -5.64 -7.30 15.50
N ASP A 100 -6.39 -7.04 14.42
CA ASP A 100 -7.74 -7.59 14.26
C ASP A 100 -7.72 -9.09 13.89
N ILE A 101 -6.69 -9.54 13.17
CA ILE A 101 -6.65 -10.89 12.58
C ILE A 101 -5.88 -11.90 13.42
N THR A 102 -4.76 -11.51 14.04
CA THR A 102 -3.90 -12.45 14.78
C THR A 102 -4.62 -13.21 15.92
N PRO A 103 -5.64 -12.65 16.60
CA PRO A 103 -6.44 -13.42 17.57
C PRO A 103 -7.34 -14.47 16.92
N LEU A 104 -7.69 -14.29 15.64
CA LEU A 104 -8.59 -15.18 14.89
C LEU A 104 -7.82 -16.29 14.14
N TRP A 105 -6.59 -15.99 13.70
CA TRP A 105 -5.80 -16.91 12.88
C TRP A 105 -4.30 -16.79 13.16
N GLN A 106 -3.73 -17.82 13.80
CA GLN A 106 -2.31 -17.83 14.18
C GLN A 106 -1.36 -17.85 12.98
N ASN A 107 -1.78 -18.46 11.86
CA ASN A 107 -0.98 -18.56 10.63
C ASN A 107 -1.11 -17.32 9.72
N PHE A 108 -1.45 -16.16 10.30
CA PHE A 108 -1.48 -14.89 9.58
C PHE A 108 -0.13 -14.16 9.62
N VAL A 109 0.29 -13.63 8.48
CA VAL A 109 1.45 -12.75 8.36
C VAL A 109 1.06 -11.52 7.57
N GLY A 110 1.11 -10.34 8.20
CA GLY A 110 0.80 -9.09 7.52
C GLY A 110 1.80 -8.80 6.40
N GLY A 111 1.31 -8.31 5.27
CA GLY A 111 2.10 -8.02 4.08
C GLY A 111 1.77 -6.67 3.44
N HIS A 112 2.76 -6.04 2.81
CA HIS A 112 2.58 -4.83 2.01
C HIS A 112 3.61 -4.78 0.87
N PRO A 113 3.20 -5.08 -0.38
CA PRO A 113 4.00 -4.73 -1.54
C PRO A 113 4.00 -3.22 -1.72
N MET A 114 5.17 -2.58 -1.65
CA MET A 114 5.34 -1.15 -1.91
C MET A 114 5.43 -0.89 -3.42
N ALA A 115 4.40 -1.36 -4.12
CA ALA A 115 4.27 -1.30 -5.57
C ALA A 115 2.83 -0.93 -5.94
N GLY A 116 2.64 -0.42 -7.15
CA GLY A 116 1.33 -0.01 -7.64
C GLY A 116 1.45 1.11 -8.66
N THR A 117 0.35 1.36 -9.35
CA THR A 117 0.21 2.45 -10.32
C THR A 117 -1.01 3.28 -9.96
N ALA A 118 -1.27 4.35 -10.71
CA ALA A 118 -2.51 5.11 -10.57
C ALA A 118 -3.73 4.37 -11.15
N GLU A 119 -3.49 3.32 -11.94
CA GLU A 119 -4.53 2.50 -12.56
C GLU A 119 -5.12 1.50 -11.55
N SER A 120 -6.33 1.02 -11.84
CA SER A 120 -7.04 0.09 -10.95
C SER A 120 -7.79 -0.99 -11.73
N GLY A 121 -8.25 -2.03 -11.03
CA GLY A 121 -8.97 -3.15 -11.64
C GLY A 121 -8.07 -4.26 -12.19
N ILE A 122 -8.69 -5.36 -12.62
CA ILE A 122 -7.99 -6.53 -13.15
C ILE A 122 -7.31 -6.21 -14.48
N GLU A 123 -7.86 -5.28 -15.26
CA GLU A 123 -7.34 -4.82 -16.54
C GLU A 123 -5.98 -4.13 -16.37
N ALA A 124 -5.73 -3.53 -15.21
CA ALA A 124 -4.46 -2.90 -14.88
C ALA A 124 -3.38 -3.88 -14.40
N ALA A 125 -3.68 -5.17 -14.20
CA ALA A 125 -2.70 -6.14 -13.74
C ALA A 125 -1.49 -6.27 -14.70
N LEU A 126 -0.28 -6.40 -14.14
CA LEU A 126 0.98 -6.42 -14.88
C LEU A 126 1.87 -7.57 -14.40
N HIS A 127 2.64 -8.15 -15.32
CA HIS A 127 3.76 -9.00 -14.96
C HIS A 127 4.91 -8.19 -14.37
N GLY A 128 5.58 -8.75 -13.36
CA GLY A 128 6.76 -8.14 -12.75
C GLY A 128 6.49 -6.85 -11.97
N LEU A 129 5.24 -6.58 -11.58
CA LEU A 129 4.86 -5.36 -10.86
C LEU A 129 5.70 -5.16 -9.58
N PHE A 130 6.07 -6.25 -8.93
CA PHE A 130 6.76 -6.24 -7.63
C PHE A 130 8.28 -6.27 -7.76
N ALA A 131 8.82 -6.56 -8.95
CA ALA A 131 10.25 -6.73 -9.16
C ALA A 131 11.02 -5.45 -8.82
N GLY A 132 12.06 -5.58 -8.00
CA GLY A 132 12.88 -4.47 -7.52
C GLY A 132 12.23 -3.59 -6.44
N ASN A 133 10.93 -3.73 -6.18
CA ASN A 133 10.21 -2.94 -5.19
C ASN A 133 10.29 -3.57 -3.78
N PRO A 134 10.22 -2.76 -2.72
CA PRO A 134 10.10 -3.27 -1.36
C PRO A 134 8.82 -4.11 -1.19
N TYR A 135 8.92 -5.21 -0.45
CA TYR A 135 7.77 -5.95 0.07
C TYR A 135 7.98 -6.14 1.56
N VAL A 136 7.11 -5.54 2.36
CA VAL A 136 7.22 -5.59 3.82
C VAL A 136 6.39 -6.74 4.36
N LEU A 137 7.01 -7.57 5.21
CA LEU A 137 6.31 -8.51 6.07
C LEU A 137 6.33 -7.98 7.50
N THR A 138 5.20 -8.11 8.20
CA THR A 138 5.06 -7.63 9.58
C THR A 138 4.73 -8.77 10.55
N PRO A 139 5.67 -9.71 10.78
CA PRO A 139 5.46 -10.77 11.76
C PRO A 139 5.37 -10.20 13.17
N THR A 140 4.65 -10.90 14.03
CA THR A 140 4.60 -10.67 15.48
C THR A 140 5.42 -11.74 16.20
N ASP A 141 5.64 -11.58 17.49
CA ASP A 141 6.33 -12.61 18.31
C ASP A 141 5.56 -13.94 18.32
N ALA A 142 4.24 -13.91 18.08
CA ALA A 142 3.39 -15.09 18.00
C ALA A 142 3.34 -15.73 16.59
N THR A 143 3.87 -15.06 15.57
CA THR A 143 3.80 -15.51 14.18
C THR A 143 4.68 -16.76 13.98
N PRO A 144 4.13 -17.90 13.51
CA PRO A 144 4.91 -19.11 13.28
C PRO A 144 6.01 -18.89 12.25
N LYS A 145 7.24 -19.28 12.61
CA LYS A 145 8.40 -19.17 11.69
C LYS A 145 8.18 -19.89 10.36
N ALA A 146 7.45 -21.00 10.37
CA ALA A 146 7.11 -21.75 9.16
C ALA A 146 6.24 -20.93 8.19
N ALA A 147 5.29 -20.12 8.69
CA ALA A 147 4.46 -19.26 7.87
C ALA A 147 5.29 -18.14 7.21
N ILE A 148 6.24 -17.57 7.96
CA ILE A 148 7.18 -16.58 7.44
C ILE A 148 8.06 -17.21 6.34
N SER A 149 8.69 -18.35 6.64
CA SER A 149 9.54 -19.06 5.66
C SER A 149 8.78 -19.46 4.40
N LEU A 150 7.50 -19.85 4.52
CA LEU A 150 6.65 -20.14 3.38
C LEU A 150 6.50 -18.88 2.50
N LEU A 151 6.10 -17.76 3.07
CA LEU A 151 5.95 -16.50 2.34
C LEU A 151 7.26 -16.05 1.70
N GLU A 152 8.40 -16.19 2.38
CA GLU A 152 9.69 -15.90 1.77
C GLU A 152 9.97 -16.75 0.54
N SER A 153 9.64 -18.04 0.58
CA SER A 153 9.85 -18.95 -0.55
C SER A 153 8.98 -18.58 -1.76
N ILE A 154 7.81 -18.00 -1.51
CA ILE A 154 6.87 -17.54 -2.54
C ILE A 154 7.22 -16.13 -3.07
N LEU A 155 7.66 -15.23 -2.19
CA LEU A 155 7.90 -13.83 -2.55
C LEU A 155 9.29 -13.58 -3.15
N ARG A 156 10.33 -14.33 -2.75
CA ARG A 156 11.70 -14.13 -3.29
C ARG A 156 11.78 -14.31 -4.82
N PRO A 157 11.14 -15.33 -5.43
CA PRO A 157 11.16 -15.47 -6.89
C PRO A 157 10.45 -14.33 -7.65
N LEU A 158 9.59 -13.55 -6.99
CA LEU A 158 8.99 -12.31 -7.54
C LEU A 158 10.00 -11.15 -7.62
N GLN A 159 11.26 -11.37 -7.20
CA GLN A 159 12.35 -10.38 -7.25
C GLN A 159 12.08 -9.12 -6.41
N VAL A 160 11.28 -9.26 -5.36
CA VAL A 160 11.01 -8.17 -4.40
C VAL A 160 12.20 -7.96 -3.46
N LYS A 161 12.31 -6.76 -2.90
CA LYS A 161 13.21 -6.47 -1.78
C LYS A 161 12.46 -6.73 -0.47
N LEU A 162 12.63 -7.92 0.10
CA LEU A 162 11.95 -8.29 1.35
C LEU A 162 12.47 -7.48 2.55
N HIS A 163 11.56 -6.90 3.30
CA HIS A 163 11.81 -6.19 4.55
C HIS A 163 10.92 -6.72 5.66
N TYR A 164 11.39 -6.61 6.91
CA TYR A 164 10.68 -7.08 8.09
C TYR A 164 10.67 -5.97 9.12
N CYS A 165 9.52 -5.72 9.72
CA CYS A 165 9.39 -4.79 10.84
C CYS A 165 8.13 -5.11 11.65
N ARG A 166 7.98 -4.46 12.80
CA ARG A 166 6.73 -4.54 13.56
C ARG A 166 5.61 -3.80 12.81
N PRO A 167 4.34 -4.21 12.94
CA PRO A 167 3.21 -3.52 12.31
C PRO A 167 3.17 -2.01 12.60
N GLU A 168 3.51 -1.61 13.83
CA GLU A 168 3.52 -0.20 14.24
C GLU A 168 4.67 0.58 13.59
N ASP A 169 5.85 -0.04 13.46
CA ASP A 169 7.01 0.61 12.82
C ASP A 169 6.79 0.79 11.32
N HIS A 170 6.13 -0.17 10.68
CA HIS A 170 5.64 -0.01 9.31
C HIS A 170 4.73 1.22 9.19
N ASP A 171 3.68 1.29 10.01
CA ASP A 171 2.67 2.35 9.94
C ASP A 171 3.25 3.73 10.24
N ARG A 172 4.22 3.80 11.15
CA ARG A 172 5.01 5.01 11.42
C ARG A 172 5.85 5.43 10.22
N ALA A 173 6.46 4.48 9.52
CA ALA A 173 7.30 4.76 8.35
C ALA A 173 6.46 5.24 7.16
N VAL A 174 5.38 4.51 6.81
CA VAL A 174 4.52 4.88 5.67
C VAL A 174 3.74 6.16 5.94
N ALA A 175 3.46 6.51 7.19
CA ALA A 175 2.91 7.81 7.53
C ALA A 175 3.82 8.96 7.05
N TRP A 176 5.15 8.82 7.16
CA TRP A 176 6.09 9.85 6.71
C TRP A 176 6.28 9.91 5.20
N ILE A 177 6.42 8.75 4.56
CA ILE A 177 6.83 8.67 3.15
C ILE A 177 5.66 8.50 2.16
N SER A 178 4.43 8.31 2.66
CA SER A 178 3.24 8.10 1.84
C SER A 178 2.04 8.93 2.32
N HIS A 179 1.56 8.74 3.55
CA HIS A 179 0.30 9.35 3.98
C HIS A 179 0.44 10.87 4.19
N LEU A 180 1.49 11.34 4.87
CA LEU A 180 1.79 12.76 5.01
C LEU A 180 1.92 13.45 3.64
N PRO A 181 2.70 12.92 2.67
CA PRO A 181 2.74 13.46 1.32
C PRO A 181 1.35 13.64 0.67
N VAL A 182 0.44 12.66 0.80
CA VAL A 182 -0.94 12.80 0.28
C VAL A 182 -1.64 13.99 0.92
N MET A 183 -1.62 14.10 2.25
CA MET A 183 -2.31 15.17 2.97
C MET A 183 -1.70 16.57 2.72
N ALA A 184 -0.38 16.66 2.71
CA ALA A 184 0.33 17.91 2.43
C ALA A 184 0.11 18.36 0.98
N SER A 185 0.12 17.42 0.03
CA SER A 185 -0.16 17.67 -1.39
C SER A 185 -1.61 18.10 -1.62
N ALA A 186 -2.58 17.48 -0.94
CA ALA A 186 -3.98 17.90 -0.99
C ALA A 186 -4.17 19.32 -0.42
N SER A 187 -3.48 19.63 0.69
CA SER A 187 -3.47 20.97 1.27
C SER A 187 -2.88 22.02 0.33
N LEU A 188 -1.80 21.68 -0.41
CA LEU A 188 -1.23 22.55 -1.44
C LEU A 188 -2.26 22.87 -2.53
N ILE A 189 -2.97 21.87 -3.06
CA ILE A 189 -4.01 22.08 -4.07
C ILE A 189 -5.11 22.99 -3.53
N ALA A 190 -5.57 22.75 -2.30
CA ALA A 190 -6.58 23.58 -1.65
C ALA A 190 -6.11 25.03 -1.47
N ALA A 191 -4.86 25.24 -1.07
CA ALA A 191 -4.27 26.57 -0.88
C ALA A 191 -4.17 27.34 -2.20
N CYS A 192 -3.73 26.70 -3.29
CA CYS A 192 -3.68 27.33 -4.61
C CYS A 192 -5.06 27.77 -5.12
N ASN A 193 -6.12 27.05 -4.73
CA ASN A 193 -7.50 27.41 -5.09
C ASN A 193 -8.13 28.47 -4.17
N SER A 194 -7.43 28.93 -3.13
CA SER A 194 -7.99 29.89 -2.17
C SER A 194 -7.98 31.35 -2.68
N ASP A 195 -7.06 31.70 -3.57
CA ASP A 195 -6.98 33.04 -4.19
C ASP A 195 -7.69 33.06 -5.55
N GLN A 196 -8.97 33.41 -5.51
CA GLN A 196 -9.83 33.46 -6.70
C GLN A 196 -9.45 34.57 -7.68
N ALA A 197 -8.75 35.63 -7.23
CA ALA A 197 -8.40 36.75 -8.09
C ALA A 197 -7.33 36.38 -9.14
N ILE A 198 -6.49 35.40 -8.84
CA ILE A 198 -5.37 34.98 -9.71
C ILE A 198 -5.42 33.51 -10.14
N SER A 199 -6.48 32.77 -9.77
CA SER A 199 -6.54 31.31 -9.95
C SER A 199 -6.32 30.88 -11.41
N GLU A 200 -6.92 31.57 -12.38
CA GLU A 200 -6.75 31.26 -13.81
C GLU A 200 -5.30 31.41 -14.29
N LEU A 201 -4.63 32.48 -13.82
CA LEU A 201 -3.22 32.70 -14.13
C LEU A 201 -2.35 31.61 -13.48
N ALA A 202 -2.60 31.28 -12.21
CA ALA A 202 -1.87 30.23 -11.51
C ALA A 202 -2.02 28.86 -12.20
N GLN A 203 -3.22 28.51 -12.68
CA GLN A 203 -3.47 27.30 -13.46
C GLN A 203 -2.69 27.31 -14.78
N THR A 204 -2.65 28.46 -15.46
CA THR A 204 -1.93 28.62 -16.74
C THR A 204 -0.40 28.49 -16.56
N LEU A 205 0.13 28.98 -15.44
CA LEU A 205 1.57 28.97 -15.16
C LEU A 205 2.06 27.66 -14.52
N ALA A 206 1.16 26.77 -14.10
CA ALA A 206 1.50 25.53 -13.43
C ALA A 206 2.41 24.64 -14.31
N SER A 207 3.57 24.27 -13.77
CA SER A 207 4.60 23.47 -14.46
C SER A 207 5.04 22.28 -13.60
N SER A 208 6.25 21.74 -13.83
CA SER A 208 6.72 20.51 -13.15
C SER A 208 6.74 20.64 -11.63
N GLY A 209 7.12 21.80 -11.07
CA GLY A 209 7.15 22.01 -9.63
C GLY A 209 5.79 21.80 -8.96
N PHE A 210 4.73 22.40 -9.52
CA PHE A 210 3.37 22.19 -9.03
C PHE A 210 2.91 20.76 -9.32
N ARG A 211 3.06 20.29 -10.57
CA ARG A 211 2.60 18.96 -11.01
C ARG A 211 3.16 17.84 -10.15
N ASP A 212 4.46 17.85 -9.86
CA ASP A 212 5.10 16.76 -9.14
C ASP A 212 4.77 16.80 -7.64
N THR A 213 4.62 18.01 -7.08
CA THR A 213 4.25 18.23 -5.67
C THR A 213 2.76 17.97 -5.41
N SER A 214 1.89 18.21 -6.40
CA SER A 214 0.43 18.03 -6.30
C SER A 214 -0.06 16.62 -6.70
N ARG A 215 0.79 15.84 -7.38
CA ARG A 215 0.42 14.53 -7.96
C ARG A 215 -0.32 13.60 -6.99
N VAL A 216 0.18 13.45 -5.76
CA VAL A 216 -0.40 12.51 -4.79
C VAL A 216 -1.64 13.05 -4.08
N GLY A 217 -1.78 14.38 -3.99
CA GLY A 217 -2.96 15.05 -3.43
C GLY A 217 -4.17 15.00 -4.35
N GLY A 218 -3.97 14.85 -5.66
CA GLY A 218 -5.02 14.63 -6.66
C GLY A 218 -5.37 13.16 -6.91
N GLY A 219 -4.94 12.24 -6.03
CA GLY A 219 -5.17 10.80 -6.16
C GLY A 219 -6.59 10.35 -5.78
N ASN A 220 -6.78 9.04 -5.63
CA ASN A 220 -8.07 8.45 -5.25
C ASN A 220 -8.48 8.93 -3.83
N PRO A 221 -9.63 9.62 -3.67
CA PRO A 221 -10.06 10.16 -2.38
C PRO A 221 -10.40 9.07 -1.36
N GLU A 222 -10.99 7.95 -1.78
CA GLU A 222 -11.31 6.83 -0.90
C GLU A 222 -10.04 6.25 -0.27
N LEU A 223 -8.95 6.15 -1.05
CA LEU A 223 -7.65 5.70 -0.55
C LEU A 223 -7.08 6.65 0.49
N GLY A 224 -7.13 7.96 0.23
CA GLY A 224 -6.69 8.97 1.20
C GLY A 224 -7.44 8.90 2.52
N VAL A 225 -8.77 8.71 2.46
CA VAL A 225 -9.61 8.50 3.65
C VAL A 225 -9.21 7.23 4.39
N MET A 226 -9.05 6.10 3.70
CA MET A 226 -8.64 4.84 4.34
C MET A 226 -7.28 4.96 5.02
N MET A 227 -6.28 5.58 4.38
CA MET A 227 -4.97 5.83 4.98
C MET A 227 -5.08 6.64 6.28
N ALA A 228 -5.91 7.70 6.28
CA ALA A 228 -6.14 8.50 7.47
C ALA A 228 -6.90 7.74 8.56
N GLN A 229 -7.91 6.97 8.18
CA GLN A 229 -8.79 6.26 9.11
C GLN A 229 -8.08 5.10 9.80
N TYR A 230 -7.29 4.32 9.06
CA TYR A 230 -6.62 3.13 9.59
C TYR A 230 -5.20 3.37 10.11
N ASN A 231 -4.68 4.60 9.98
CA ASN A 231 -3.39 5.01 10.53
C ASN A 231 -3.45 6.41 11.19
N THR A 232 -4.58 6.74 11.84
CA THR A 232 -4.89 8.09 12.34
C THR A 232 -3.80 8.67 13.24
N SER A 233 -3.31 7.91 14.23
CA SER A 233 -2.32 8.41 15.18
C SER A 233 -1.03 8.86 14.49
N GLU A 234 -0.54 8.08 13.53
CA GLU A 234 0.71 8.36 12.83
C GLU A 234 0.56 9.45 11.76
N VAL A 235 -0.60 9.50 11.10
CA VAL A 235 -0.94 10.60 10.18
C VAL A 235 -1.01 11.92 10.96
N VAL A 236 -1.66 11.95 12.12
CA VAL A 236 -1.71 13.16 12.97
C VAL A 236 -0.33 13.54 13.48
N ARG A 237 0.48 12.56 13.92
CA ARG A 237 1.85 12.81 14.41
C ARG A 237 2.72 13.43 13.31
N SER A 238 2.70 12.86 12.12
CA SER A 238 3.49 13.34 10.97
C SER A 238 3.00 14.71 10.48
N LEU A 239 1.68 14.94 10.42
CA LEU A 239 1.10 16.26 10.07
C LEU A 239 1.48 17.36 11.07
N ARG A 240 1.42 17.09 12.38
CA ARG A 240 1.83 18.07 13.40
C ARG A 240 3.29 18.44 13.25
N SER A 241 4.15 17.45 13.06
CA SER A 241 5.57 17.70 12.88
C SER A 241 5.87 18.42 11.56
N TYR A 242 5.16 18.10 10.48
CA TYR A 242 5.26 18.83 9.22
C TYR A 242 4.83 20.29 9.38
N ARG A 243 3.72 20.55 10.08
CA ARG A 243 3.27 21.90 10.42
C ARG A 243 4.35 22.66 11.18
N THR A 244 5.00 22.06 12.18
CA THR A 244 6.11 22.71 12.91
C THR A 244 7.25 23.12 11.97
N GLN A 245 7.61 22.28 10.98
CA GLN A 245 8.64 22.65 9.99
C GLN A 245 8.17 23.79 9.07
N LEU A 246 6.89 23.80 8.69
CA LEU A 246 6.31 24.86 7.87
C LEU A 246 6.23 26.20 8.63
N ASP A 247 5.82 26.17 9.89
CA ASP A 247 5.78 27.36 10.77
C ASP A 247 7.19 27.93 10.97
N ALA A 248 8.22 27.07 11.08
CA ALA A 248 9.62 27.51 11.13
C ALA A 248 10.09 28.19 9.83
N LEU A 249 9.74 27.63 8.67
CA LEU A 249 10.02 28.25 7.36
C LEU A 249 9.34 29.61 7.22
N LEU A 250 8.07 29.72 7.64
CA LEU A 250 7.33 30.97 7.64
C LEU A 250 8.03 32.02 8.49
N HIS A 251 8.43 31.66 9.72
CA HIS A 251 9.14 32.56 10.62
C HIS A 251 10.44 33.09 10.03
N LEU A 252 11.26 32.23 9.41
CA LEU A 252 12.51 32.63 8.75
C LEU A 252 12.27 33.63 7.61
N ILE A 253 11.21 33.44 6.83
CA ILE A 253 10.86 34.32 5.70
C ILE A 253 10.31 35.66 6.21
N GLU A 254 9.41 35.66 7.19
CA GLU A 254 8.80 36.88 7.76
C GLU A 254 9.83 37.82 8.41
N HIS A 255 10.93 37.26 8.92
CA HIS A 255 12.02 38.01 9.56
C HIS A 255 13.23 38.22 8.65
N GLU A 256 13.10 37.90 7.36
CA GLU A 256 14.17 38.05 6.36
C GLU A 256 15.49 37.35 6.75
N ASN A 257 15.41 36.22 7.48
CA ASN A 257 16.57 35.47 7.93
C ASN A 257 17.07 34.53 6.83
N TRP A 258 17.67 35.12 5.79
CA TRP A 258 18.05 34.42 4.57
C TRP A 258 19.18 33.41 4.76
N ALA A 259 20.11 33.67 5.68
CA ALA A 259 21.22 32.76 5.96
C ALA A 259 20.71 31.43 6.56
N ASP A 260 19.81 31.51 7.54
CA ASP A 260 19.24 30.31 8.17
C ASP A 260 18.27 29.58 7.21
N LEU A 261 17.54 30.31 6.36
CA LEU A 261 16.74 29.70 5.30
C LEU A 261 17.61 28.92 4.31
N GLU A 262 18.73 29.49 3.87
CA GLU A 262 19.67 28.80 2.98
C GLU A 262 20.25 27.54 3.65
N ALA A 263 20.59 27.63 4.94
CA ALA A 263 21.07 26.48 5.70
C ALA A 263 20.02 25.35 5.78
N PHE A 264 18.76 25.71 6.03
CA PHE A 264 17.63 24.76 6.02
C PHE A 264 17.48 24.08 4.64
N LEU A 265 17.51 24.86 3.56
CA LEU A 265 17.39 24.33 2.20
C LEU A 265 18.59 23.46 1.80
N LYS A 266 19.81 23.80 2.24
CA LYS A 266 21.00 22.94 2.07
C LYS A 266 20.84 21.61 2.80
N ALA A 267 20.33 21.62 4.04
CA ALA A 267 20.12 20.40 4.81
C ALA A 267 19.08 19.48 4.15
N THR A 268 17.97 20.02 3.65
CA THR A 268 16.96 19.22 2.93
C THR A 268 17.49 18.70 1.59
N HIS A 269 18.28 19.51 0.85
CA HIS A 269 18.96 19.07 -0.38
C HIS A 269 19.90 17.89 -0.13
N GLN A 270 20.69 17.91 0.95
CA GLN A 270 21.61 16.83 1.31
C GLN A 270 20.89 15.56 1.79
N THR A 271 19.73 15.71 2.44
CA THR A 271 19.00 14.59 3.03
C THR A 271 18.15 13.84 1.99
N ARG A 272 17.54 14.57 1.04
CA ARG A 272 16.63 14.01 0.03
C ARG A 272 17.17 12.78 -0.73
N PRO A 273 18.43 12.74 -1.18
CA PRO A 273 18.97 11.57 -1.88
C PRO A 273 18.86 10.25 -1.11
N ASN A 274 18.82 10.27 0.22
CA ASN A 274 18.67 9.04 1.01
C ASN A 274 17.32 8.34 0.82
N TYR A 275 16.28 9.06 0.40
CA TYR A 275 14.95 8.51 0.11
C TYR A 275 14.76 8.09 -1.35
N LEU A 276 15.78 8.29 -2.20
CA LEU A 276 15.70 8.05 -3.64
C LEU A 276 16.70 7.00 -4.13
N LYS A 277 17.42 6.35 -3.20
CA LYS A 277 18.35 5.27 -3.56
C LYS A 277 17.54 4.07 -4.07
N PRO A 278 17.90 3.49 -5.23
CA PRO A 278 17.13 2.45 -5.88
C PRO A 278 17.01 1.17 -5.06
#